data_AF-A0A7S2HM18-F1
#
_entry.id   AF-A0A7S2HM18-F1
#
_cell.length_a   1.000
_cell.length_b   1.000
_cell.length_c   1.000
_cell.angle_alpha   90.00
_cell.angle_beta   90.00
_cell.angle_gamma   90.00
#
_symmetry.space_group_name_H-M   'P 1'
#
loop_
_entity.id
_entity.type
_entity.pdbx_description
1 polymer ?
#
loop_
_entity_poly.entity_id
_entity_poly.type
_entity_poly.pdbx_seq_one_letter_code
_entity_poly.pdbx_strand_id
1 'polypeptide(L)'
;WPAAAAGARAPSRRAARKPAADVDGRTVVLNCANIGCMYVECLRSQGHNRIGIFDWDGVRRAVRYYERHGVQPMCVCKARTAVLSPVPADLKDYITMCPTVDNMRDADDLFTIRLAMRYRCQLVDNDNYRDWKLGDDKAHDCTDVQEWLLSPVGAELKVAFFFDLLGNFVPMVPPVVGSRTSGDDDRSLSR
;
A
#
# COMPACT_ATOMS: atom_id res chain seq x y z
N TRP A 1 -6.93 7.55 -59.45
CA TRP A 1 -6.22 7.69 -58.17
C TRP A 1 -6.96 8.74 -57.34
N PRO A 2 -7.70 8.38 -56.27
CA PRO A 2 -8.38 9.37 -55.45
C PRO A 2 -7.43 9.93 -54.38
N ALA A 3 -7.53 11.24 -54.15
CA ALA A 3 -6.74 12.00 -53.20
C ALA A 3 -7.15 11.67 -51.75
N ALA A 4 -6.16 11.37 -50.90
CA ALA A 4 -6.36 11.14 -49.47
C ALA A 4 -6.56 12.46 -48.73
N ALA A 5 -7.71 12.62 -48.08
CA ALA A 5 -8.00 13.75 -47.21
C ALA A 5 -7.24 13.62 -45.88
N ALA A 6 -6.43 14.62 -45.56
CA ALA A 6 -5.70 14.73 -44.30
C ALA A 6 -6.67 15.06 -43.15
N GLY A 7 -6.97 14.06 -42.31
CA GLY A 7 -7.75 14.25 -41.09
C GLY A 7 -6.91 14.89 -39.99
N ALA A 8 -7.25 16.11 -39.60
CA ALA A 8 -6.67 16.79 -38.45
C ALA A 8 -6.98 16.01 -37.15
N ARG A 9 -5.95 15.52 -36.47
CA ARG A 9 -6.07 14.88 -35.14
C ARG A 9 -6.34 15.97 -34.09
N ALA A 10 -7.45 15.83 -33.38
CA ALA A 10 -7.77 16.66 -32.22
C ALA A 10 -6.69 16.52 -31.13
N PRO A 11 -6.30 17.60 -30.43
CA PRO A 11 -5.33 17.55 -29.37
C PRO A 11 -5.84 16.66 -28.22
N SER A 12 -5.05 15.64 -27.91
CA SER A 12 -5.27 14.75 -26.77
C SER A 12 -5.34 15.58 -25.49
N ARG A 13 -6.49 15.50 -24.79
CA ARG A 13 -6.67 16.09 -23.45
C ARG A 13 -5.73 15.38 -22.50
N ARG A 14 -4.52 15.93 -22.35
CA ARG A 14 -3.56 15.52 -21.33
C ARG A 14 -4.21 15.81 -19.98
N ALA A 15 -4.70 14.76 -19.32
CA ALA A 15 -5.29 14.85 -18.00
C ALA A 15 -4.37 15.66 -17.09
N ALA A 16 -4.89 16.73 -16.50
CA ALA A 16 -4.16 17.59 -15.60
C ALA A 16 -3.49 16.71 -14.53
N ARG A 17 -2.16 16.74 -14.47
CA ARG A 17 -1.42 16.04 -13.41
C ARG A 17 -1.90 16.63 -12.10
N LYS A 18 -2.65 15.84 -11.32
CA LYS A 18 -2.99 16.13 -9.92
C LYS A 18 -1.67 16.54 -9.24
N PRO A 19 -1.62 17.70 -8.54
CA PRO A 19 -0.41 18.12 -7.85
C PRO A 19 0.11 16.97 -6.98
N ALA A 20 1.44 16.86 -6.84
CA ALA A 20 2.06 15.85 -5.99
C ALA A 20 1.35 15.91 -4.63
N ALA A 21 0.67 14.82 -4.28
CA ALA A 21 -0.21 14.79 -3.13
C ALA A 21 0.57 15.27 -1.91
N ASP A 22 0.02 16.27 -1.24
CA ASP A 22 0.57 16.77 0.02
C ASP A 22 0.74 15.58 0.98
N VAL A 23 1.83 15.61 1.76
CA VAL A 23 2.20 14.53 2.67
C VAL A 23 1.26 14.60 3.86
N ASP A 24 0.02 14.16 3.67
CA ASP A 24 -1.05 14.44 4.61
C ASP A 24 -0.95 13.59 5.89
N GLY A 25 0.07 12.71 6.01
CA GLY A 25 0.24 11.78 7.14
C GLY A 25 -0.93 10.82 7.35
N ARG A 26 -1.96 10.89 6.51
CA ARG A 26 -3.23 10.19 6.62
C ARG A 26 -3.29 8.92 5.80
N THR A 27 -2.23 8.52 5.12
CA THR A 27 -2.26 7.29 4.31
C THR A 27 -1.50 6.18 5.02
N VAL A 28 -1.90 4.93 4.79
CA VAL A 28 -1.09 3.76 5.13
C VAL A 28 -1.11 2.80 3.95
N VAL A 29 0.04 2.22 3.64
CA VAL A 29 0.15 1.18 2.62
C VAL A 29 0.07 -0.19 3.29
N LEU A 30 -0.88 -1.01 2.85
CA LEU A 30 -1.11 -2.36 3.38
C LEU A 30 -0.76 -3.40 2.32
N ASN A 31 0.20 -4.30 2.58
CA ASN A 31 0.44 -5.44 1.70
C ASN A 31 -0.67 -6.49 1.88
N CYS A 32 -1.63 -6.56 0.95
CA CYS A 32 -2.76 -7.48 1.05
C CYS A 32 -2.31 -8.92 1.17
N ALA A 33 -1.36 -9.35 0.33
CA ALA A 33 -0.93 -10.74 0.28
C ALA A 33 -0.34 -11.17 1.63
N ASN A 34 0.56 -10.36 2.20
CA ASN A 34 1.13 -10.64 3.51
C ASN A 34 0.05 -10.70 4.59
N ILE A 35 -0.81 -9.69 4.70
CA ILE A 35 -1.88 -9.63 5.71
C ILE A 35 -2.87 -10.80 5.60
N GLY A 36 -3.34 -11.09 4.39
CA GLY A 36 -4.31 -12.16 4.16
C GLY A 36 -3.73 -13.55 4.43
N CYS A 37 -2.45 -13.79 4.09
CA CYS A 37 -1.76 -15.04 4.42
C CYS A 37 -1.56 -15.20 5.93
N MET A 38 -1.05 -14.17 6.61
CA MET A 38 -0.83 -14.18 8.06
C MET A 38 -2.13 -14.40 8.84
N TYR A 39 -3.26 -13.90 8.34
CA TYR A 39 -4.57 -14.14 8.95
C TYR A 39 -4.98 -15.61 8.88
N VAL A 40 -4.80 -16.25 7.73
CA VAL A 40 -5.08 -17.69 7.58
C VAL A 40 -4.19 -18.52 8.50
N GLU A 41 -2.91 -18.17 8.63
CA GLU A 41 -1.98 -18.82 9.56
C GLU A 41 -2.38 -18.65 11.03
N CYS A 42 -2.86 -17.47 11.41
CA CYS A 42 -3.41 -17.20 12.74
C CYS A 42 -4.62 -18.12 13.01
N LEU A 43 -5.58 -18.19 12.08
CA LEU A 43 -6.76 -19.06 12.23
C LEU A 43 -6.39 -20.54 12.33
N ARG A 44 -5.39 -21.00 11.57
CA ARG A 44 -4.89 -22.38 11.67
C ARG A 44 -4.27 -22.69 13.02
N SER A 45 -3.47 -21.76 13.54
CA SER A 45 -2.86 -21.88 14.86
C SER A 45 -3.91 -21.96 15.99
N GLN A 46 -5.12 -21.44 15.73
CA GLN A 46 -6.27 -21.52 16.64
C GLN A 46 -7.14 -22.78 16.42
N GLY A 47 -6.73 -23.70 15.54
CA GLY A 47 -7.46 -24.95 15.27
C GLY A 47 -8.59 -24.83 14.25
N HIS A 48 -8.75 -23.68 13.58
CA HIS A 48 -9.72 -23.57 12.48
C HIS A 48 -9.21 -24.30 11.23
N ASN A 49 -10.04 -25.21 10.69
CA ASN A 49 -9.73 -25.92 9.45
C ASN A 49 -10.03 -25.07 8.21
N ARG A 50 -9.22 -24.03 7.99
CA ARG A 50 -9.32 -23.16 6.81
C ARG A 50 -8.47 -23.71 5.65
N ILE A 51 -9.18 -24.03 4.56
CA ILE A 51 -8.58 -24.41 3.26
C ILE A 51 -8.26 -23.12 2.50
N GLY A 52 -7.02 -22.98 2.02
CA GLY A 52 -6.56 -21.80 1.26
C GLY A 52 -5.30 -21.16 1.85
N ILE A 53 -4.65 -20.27 1.11
CA ILE A 53 -3.42 -19.58 1.56
C ILE A 53 -3.65 -18.11 1.88
N PHE A 54 -4.85 -17.59 1.66
CA PHE A 54 -5.16 -16.17 1.75
C PHE A 54 -6.64 -15.96 2.10
N ASP A 55 -6.94 -14.98 2.94
CA ASP A 55 -8.32 -14.59 3.26
C ASP A 55 -8.47 -13.06 3.37
N TRP A 56 -9.49 -12.51 2.70
CA TRP A 56 -9.80 -11.09 2.69
C TRP A 56 -10.28 -10.56 4.05
N ASP A 57 -10.76 -11.41 4.96
CA ASP A 57 -11.14 -10.99 6.30
C ASP A 57 -9.96 -10.40 7.09
N GLY A 58 -8.74 -10.91 6.86
CA GLY A 58 -7.52 -10.33 7.45
C GLY A 58 -7.29 -8.90 6.98
N VAL A 59 -7.40 -8.68 5.67
CA VAL A 59 -7.26 -7.36 5.05
C VAL A 59 -8.35 -6.41 5.54
N ARG A 60 -9.61 -6.87 5.58
CA ARG A 60 -10.76 -6.10 6.09
C ARG A 60 -10.57 -5.64 7.53
N ARG A 61 -9.99 -6.48 8.39
CA ARG A 61 -9.67 -6.12 9.77
C ARG A 61 -8.59 -5.05 9.86
N ALA A 62 -7.56 -5.12 9.01
CA ALA A 62 -6.54 -4.09 8.93
C ALA A 62 -7.11 -2.74 8.43
N VAL A 63 -7.93 -2.76 7.37
CA VAL A 63 -8.64 -1.56 6.85
C VAL A 63 -9.46 -0.91 7.96
N ARG A 64 -10.35 -1.66 8.62
CA ARG A 64 -11.19 -1.16 9.72
C ARG A 64 -10.38 -0.65 10.91
N TYR A 65 -9.21 -1.22 11.17
CA TYR A 65 -8.33 -0.70 12.21
C TYR A 65 -7.86 0.71 11.85
N TYR A 66 -7.27 0.92 10.68
CA TYR A 66 -6.72 2.21 10.28
C TYR A 66 -7.80 3.28 10.06
N GLU A 67 -8.94 2.92 9.48
CA GLU A 67 -10.06 3.86 9.32
C GLU A 67 -10.56 4.41 10.65
N ARG A 68 -10.69 3.56 11.67
CA ARG A 68 -11.11 3.99 13.02
C ARG A 68 -10.11 4.94 13.68
N HIS A 69 -8.87 4.98 13.21
CA HIS A 69 -7.84 5.90 13.66
C HIS A 69 -7.67 7.11 12.72
N GLY A 70 -8.59 7.31 11.77
CA GLY A 70 -8.56 8.46 10.85
C GLY A 70 -7.46 8.37 9.78
N VAL A 71 -6.94 7.18 9.50
CA VAL A 71 -5.94 6.93 8.46
C VAL A 71 -6.60 6.19 7.30
N GLN A 72 -6.44 6.73 6.09
CA GLN A 72 -6.86 6.18 4.82
C GLN A 72 -6.00 4.98 4.41
N PRO A 73 -6.55 3.76 4.36
CA PRO A 73 -5.83 2.60 3.88
C PRO A 73 -5.68 2.62 2.36
N MET A 74 -4.50 2.21 1.89
CA MET A 74 -4.20 1.91 0.50
C MET A 74 -3.69 0.47 0.42
N CYS A 75 -4.55 -0.43 -0.04
CA CYS A 75 -4.33 -1.86 -0.03
C CYS A 75 -3.68 -2.32 -1.33
N VAL A 76 -2.41 -2.71 -1.30
CA VAL A 76 -1.71 -3.19 -2.49
C VAL A 76 -1.99 -4.66 -2.72
N CYS A 77 -2.55 -4.99 -3.88
CA CYS A 77 -2.91 -6.36 -4.24
C CYS A 77 -2.19 -6.81 -5.52
N LYS A 78 -1.53 -7.98 -5.46
CA LYS A 78 -0.98 -8.63 -6.67
C LYS A 78 -2.12 -9.06 -7.59
N ALA A 79 -1.98 -8.84 -8.90
CA ALA A 79 -2.97 -9.29 -9.91
C ALA A 79 -3.36 -10.76 -9.75
N ARG A 80 -2.38 -11.64 -9.53
CA ARG A 80 -2.61 -13.07 -9.30
C ARG A 80 -3.46 -13.35 -8.06
N THR A 81 -3.26 -12.62 -6.96
CA THR A 81 -4.07 -12.75 -5.74
C THR A 81 -5.53 -12.41 -6.03
N ALA A 82 -5.79 -11.32 -6.75
CA ALA A 82 -7.16 -10.93 -7.13
C ALA A 82 -7.82 -11.92 -8.10
N VAL A 83 -7.06 -12.64 -8.93
CA VAL A 83 -7.59 -13.70 -9.80
C VAL A 83 -7.99 -14.94 -8.99
N LEU A 84 -7.12 -15.37 -8.07
CA LEU A 84 -7.36 -16.58 -7.26
C LEU A 84 -8.37 -16.36 -6.13
N SER A 85 -8.42 -15.14 -5.60
CA SER A 85 -9.29 -14.70 -4.52
C SER A 85 -9.90 -13.35 -4.91
N PRO A 86 -11.03 -13.34 -5.65
CA PRO A 86 -11.66 -12.12 -6.14
C PRO A 86 -11.87 -11.06 -5.05
N VAL A 87 -11.57 -9.80 -5.38
CA VAL A 87 -11.68 -8.67 -4.46
C VAL A 87 -13.15 -8.46 -4.05
N PRO A 88 -13.48 -8.53 -2.75
CA PRO A 88 -14.82 -8.27 -2.24
C PRO A 88 -15.28 -6.84 -2.55
N ALA A 89 -16.58 -6.66 -2.76
CA ALA A 89 -17.14 -5.36 -3.14
C ALA A 89 -16.84 -4.24 -2.14
N ASP A 90 -16.84 -4.54 -0.85
CA ASP A 90 -16.58 -3.59 0.23
C ASP A 90 -15.10 -3.16 0.32
N LEU A 91 -14.19 -3.88 -0.34
CA LEU A 91 -12.77 -3.54 -0.36
C LEU A 91 -12.32 -2.83 -1.64
N LYS A 92 -13.15 -2.79 -2.69
CA LYS A 92 -12.76 -2.32 -4.04
C LYS A 92 -12.12 -0.95 -4.03
N ASP A 93 -12.64 -0.01 -3.24
CA ASP A 93 -12.17 1.37 -3.22
C ASP A 93 -10.84 1.55 -2.47
N TYR A 94 -10.42 0.55 -1.68
CA TYR A 94 -9.10 0.54 -1.02
C TYR A 94 -8.04 -0.14 -1.88
N ILE A 95 -8.43 -1.01 -2.81
CA ILE A 95 -7.48 -1.83 -3.56
C ILE A 95 -6.78 -1.01 -4.65
N THR A 96 -5.45 -0.97 -4.54
CA THR A 96 -4.55 -0.59 -5.63
C THR A 96 -3.94 -1.85 -6.21
N MET A 97 -4.30 -2.18 -7.46
CA MET A 97 -3.74 -3.32 -8.17
C MET A 97 -2.29 -3.05 -8.54
N CYS A 98 -1.37 -3.93 -8.14
CA CYS A 98 -0.01 -3.90 -8.61
C CYS A 98 0.03 -4.26 -10.11
N PRO A 99 0.72 -3.48 -10.96
CA PRO A 99 0.95 -3.85 -12.35
C PRO A 99 1.73 -5.17 -12.43
N THR A 100 1.43 -5.99 -13.43
CA THR A 100 2.28 -7.14 -13.78
C THR A 100 3.44 -6.66 -14.64
N VAL A 101 4.65 -7.01 -14.24
CA VAL A 101 5.87 -6.66 -14.97
C VAL A 101 6.57 -7.95 -15.38
N ASP A 102 6.78 -8.12 -16.68
CA ASP A 102 7.41 -9.33 -17.21
C ASP A 102 8.83 -9.48 -16.64
N ASN A 103 9.22 -10.72 -16.33
CA ASN A 103 10.52 -11.09 -15.77
C ASN A 103 10.85 -10.45 -14.39
N MET A 104 9.87 -9.87 -13.69
CA MET A 104 10.05 -9.32 -12.35
C MET A 104 9.13 -10.02 -11.35
N ARG A 105 9.67 -11.05 -10.68
CA ARG A 105 8.91 -11.92 -9.75
C ARG A 105 8.30 -11.15 -8.58
N ASP A 106 8.98 -10.11 -8.11
CA ASP A 106 8.62 -9.36 -6.90
C ASP A 106 8.26 -7.90 -7.22
N ALA A 107 7.68 -7.68 -8.41
CA ALA A 107 7.25 -6.36 -8.86
C ALA A 107 6.29 -5.69 -7.85
N ASP A 108 5.54 -6.48 -7.10
CA ASP A 108 4.61 -5.99 -6.09
C ASP A 108 5.29 -5.57 -4.79
N ASP A 109 6.40 -6.18 -4.38
CA ASP A 109 7.19 -5.69 -3.25
C ASP A 109 7.71 -4.29 -3.59
N LEU A 110 8.34 -4.15 -4.78
CA LEU A 110 8.83 -2.88 -5.27
C LEU A 110 7.72 -1.83 -5.32
N PHE A 111 6.57 -2.19 -5.90
CA PHE A 111 5.43 -1.28 -6.03
C PHE A 111 4.89 -0.86 -4.65
N THR A 112 4.78 -1.79 -3.71
CA THR A 112 4.33 -1.53 -2.33
C THR A 112 5.30 -0.58 -1.61
N ILE A 113 6.61 -0.86 -1.66
CA ILE A 113 7.63 -0.01 -1.05
C ILE A 113 7.64 1.39 -1.68
N ARG A 114 7.57 1.47 -3.02
CA ARG A 114 7.55 2.74 -3.75
C ARG A 114 6.32 3.58 -3.42
N LEU A 115 5.16 2.98 -3.20
CA LEU A 115 3.99 3.71 -2.73
C LEU A 115 4.23 4.29 -1.33
N ALA A 116 4.76 3.51 -0.39
CA ALA A 116 5.07 4.01 0.95
C ALA A 116 6.09 5.15 0.92
N MET A 117 7.16 5.02 0.11
CA MET A 117 8.14 6.09 -0.12
C MET A 117 7.49 7.36 -0.70
N ARG A 118 6.65 7.19 -1.74
CA ARG A 118 5.99 8.29 -2.43
C ARG A 118 5.06 9.09 -1.52
N TYR A 119 4.30 8.39 -0.67
CA TYR A 119 3.35 9.01 0.25
C TYR A 119 3.97 9.32 1.63
N ARG A 120 5.25 8.96 1.84
CA ARG A 120 5.99 9.08 3.10
C ARG A 120 5.17 8.59 4.29
N CYS A 121 4.60 7.40 4.13
CA CYS A 121 3.63 6.85 5.07
C CYS A 121 4.04 5.48 5.59
N GLN A 122 3.31 4.98 6.57
CA GLN A 122 3.55 3.65 7.11
C GLN A 122 3.35 2.57 6.02
N LEU A 123 4.25 1.59 6.02
CA LEU A 123 4.21 0.36 5.25
C LEU A 123 3.95 -0.80 6.20
N VAL A 124 2.78 -1.41 6.11
CA VAL A 124 2.38 -2.51 6.98
C VAL A 124 2.69 -3.84 6.30
N ASP A 125 3.73 -4.51 6.80
CA ASP A 125 4.22 -5.77 6.26
C ASP A 125 5.13 -6.50 7.27
N ASN A 126 5.02 -7.83 7.33
CA ASN A 126 5.91 -8.71 8.10
C ASN A 126 7.08 -9.26 7.27
N ASP A 127 7.12 -9.03 5.95
CA ASP A 127 8.29 -9.37 5.15
C ASP A 127 9.53 -8.57 5.61
N ASN A 128 10.70 -9.19 5.55
CA ASN A 128 11.96 -8.54 5.89
C ASN A 128 12.61 -7.84 4.69
N TYR A 129 12.14 -8.11 3.48
CA TYR A 129 12.67 -7.63 2.21
C TYR A 129 14.19 -7.86 2.08
N ARG A 130 14.67 -9.06 2.43
CA ARG A 130 16.10 -9.37 2.46
C ARG A 130 16.75 -9.15 1.09
N ASP A 131 16.10 -9.61 0.02
CA ASP A 131 16.60 -9.47 -1.35
C ASP A 131 16.73 -8.00 -1.77
N TRP A 132 15.81 -7.14 -1.32
CA TRP A 132 15.86 -5.69 -1.57
C TRP A 132 16.90 -4.96 -0.72
N LYS A 133 17.30 -5.53 0.43
CA LYS A 133 18.30 -4.93 1.34
C LYS A 133 19.73 -5.33 1.01
N LEU A 134 19.95 -6.59 0.62
CA LEU A 134 21.29 -7.12 0.36
C LEU A 134 21.77 -6.80 -1.06
N GLY A 135 20.85 -6.52 -1.97
CA GLY A 135 21.16 -6.16 -3.34
C GLY A 135 21.54 -7.33 -4.24
N ASP A 136 21.34 -8.56 -3.76
CA ASP A 136 21.56 -9.79 -4.52
C ASP A 136 20.55 -9.86 -5.69
N ASP A 137 21.07 -9.83 -6.92
CA ASP A 137 20.42 -10.01 -8.22
C ASP A 137 19.23 -9.11 -8.62
N LYS A 138 18.59 -8.37 -7.70
CA LYS A 138 17.38 -7.57 -7.96
C LYS A 138 17.58 -6.06 -7.91
N ALA A 139 18.68 -5.58 -7.32
CA ALA A 139 18.82 -4.19 -6.88
C ALA A 139 19.74 -3.31 -7.74
N HIS A 140 20.31 -3.81 -8.84
CA HIS A 140 21.29 -3.02 -9.59
C HIS A 140 20.76 -1.64 -10.05
N ASP A 141 19.43 -1.48 -10.18
CA ASP A 141 18.80 -0.20 -10.57
C ASP A 141 17.87 0.43 -9.51
N CYS A 142 17.78 -0.12 -8.29
CA CYS A 142 16.86 0.35 -7.24
C CYS A 142 17.57 0.73 -5.93
N THR A 143 18.72 1.39 -6.04
CA THR A 143 19.54 1.79 -4.89
C THR A 143 18.78 2.65 -3.87
N ASP A 144 17.86 3.50 -4.32
CA ASP A 144 17.06 4.36 -3.45
C ASP A 144 16.03 3.60 -2.60
N VAL A 145 15.52 2.44 -3.07
CA VAL A 145 14.67 1.54 -2.28
C VAL A 145 15.48 0.88 -1.18
N GLN A 146 16.68 0.40 -1.52
CA GLN A 146 17.62 -0.18 -0.57
C GLN A 146 18.01 0.86 0.50
N GLU A 147 18.40 2.06 0.08
CA GLU A 147 18.72 3.19 0.96
C GLU A 147 17.55 3.51 1.89
N TRP A 148 16.32 3.58 1.37
CA TRP A 148 15.14 3.84 2.19
C TRP A 148 14.92 2.73 3.22
N LEU A 149 14.96 1.45 2.82
CA LEU A 149 14.76 0.29 3.71
C LEU A 149 15.84 0.17 4.80
N LEU A 150 17.05 0.67 4.55
CA LEU A 150 18.17 0.69 5.50
C LEU A 150 18.23 1.99 6.32
N SER A 151 17.55 3.05 5.88
CA SER A 151 17.51 4.31 6.60
C SER A 151 16.68 4.22 7.90
N PRO A 152 16.98 5.03 8.93
CA PRO A 152 16.15 5.13 10.13
C PRO A 152 14.69 5.46 9.81
N VAL A 153 14.46 6.38 8.85
CA VAL A 153 13.11 6.80 8.45
C VAL A 153 12.30 5.65 7.87
N GLY A 154 12.87 4.88 6.94
CA GLY A 154 12.18 3.72 6.36
C GLY A 154 11.97 2.60 7.38
N ALA A 155 12.93 2.38 8.28
CA ALA A 155 12.78 1.42 9.37
C ALA A 155 11.64 1.78 10.33
N GLU A 156 11.46 3.08 10.66
CA GLU A 156 10.35 3.56 11.48
C GLU A 156 9.00 3.47 10.77
N LEU A 157 8.97 3.76 9.47
CA LEU A 157 7.73 3.69 8.68
C LEU A 157 7.30 2.26 8.36
N LYS A 158 8.20 1.27 8.38
CA LYS A 158 7.85 -0.13 8.19
C LYS A 158 7.31 -0.74 9.49
N VAL A 159 6.01 -1.01 9.50
CA VAL A 159 5.27 -1.50 10.68
C VAL A 159 4.96 -2.98 10.52
N ALA A 160 5.57 -3.81 11.36
CA ALA A 160 5.16 -5.20 11.55
C ALA A 160 3.79 -5.27 12.25
N PHE A 161 3.12 -6.42 12.14
CA PHE A 161 1.81 -6.65 12.76
C PHE A 161 1.63 -8.11 13.17
N PHE A 162 0.61 -8.37 13.97
CA PHE A 162 0.13 -9.72 14.23
C PHE A 162 -1.39 -9.73 14.32
N PHE A 163 -1.95 -10.94 14.40
CA PHE A 163 -3.35 -11.15 14.76
C PHE A 163 -3.43 -11.73 16.17
N ASP A 164 -4.23 -11.13 17.04
CA ASP A 164 -4.42 -11.61 18.40
C ASP A 164 -5.19 -12.95 18.46
N LEU A 165 -5.41 -13.48 19.66
CA LEU A 165 -6.15 -14.74 19.86
C LEU A 165 -7.62 -14.68 19.42
N LEU A 166 -8.17 -13.49 19.18
CA LEU A 166 -9.52 -13.27 18.67
C LEU A 166 -9.50 -12.96 17.15
N GLY A 167 -8.31 -13.06 16.53
CA GLY A 167 -8.08 -12.73 15.14
C GLY A 167 -8.19 -11.23 14.85
N ASN A 168 -8.06 -10.34 15.83
CA ASN A 168 -8.01 -8.90 15.58
C ASN A 168 -6.64 -8.49 15.05
N PHE A 169 -6.63 -7.58 14.09
CA PHE A 169 -5.41 -7.00 13.55
C PHE A 169 -4.78 -6.03 14.57
N VAL A 170 -3.49 -6.24 14.88
CA VAL A 170 -2.73 -5.41 15.82
C VAL A 170 -1.38 -5.03 15.18
N PRO A 171 -1.19 -3.76 14.75
CA PRO A 171 0.11 -3.30 14.30
C PRO A 171 1.03 -3.06 15.50
N MET A 172 2.33 -3.27 15.32
CA MET A 172 3.35 -3.08 16.36
C MET A 172 3.57 -1.60 16.70
N VAL A 173 3.24 -0.70 15.76
CA VAL A 173 3.33 0.75 15.92
C VAL A 173 1.96 1.33 15.58
N PRO A 174 1.38 2.20 16.42
CA PRO A 174 0.10 2.84 16.11
C PRO A 174 0.23 3.78 14.90
N PRO A 175 -0.91 4.11 14.25
CA PRO A 175 -0.92 5.05 13.14
C PRO A 175 -0.45 6.45 13.58
N VAL A 176 0.36 7.09 12.74
CA VAL A 176 0.75 8.49 12.94
C VAL A 176 -0.38 9.38 12.41
N VAL A 177 -1.23 9.88 13.30
CA VAL A 177 -2.23 10.88 12.93
C VAL A 177 -1.55 12.24 13.01
N GLY A 178 -1.26 12.85 11.87
CA GLY A 178 -0.73 14.20 11.84
C GLY A 178 -1.62 15.12 12.65
N SER A 179 -1.10 15.66 13.75
CA SER A 179 -1.76 16.74 14.48
C SER A 179 -1.89 17.88 13.49
N ARG A 180 -3.12 18.13 13.01
CA ARG A 180 -3.43 19.35 12.26
C ARG A 180 -2.90 20.48 13.13
N THR A 181 -1.80 21.10 12.72
CA THR A 181 -1.40 22.38 13.31
C THR A 181 -2.54 23.32 12.97
N SER A 182 -3.39 23.58 13.96
CA SER A 182 -4.55 24.46 13.90
C SER A 182 -4.15 25.93 13.72
N GLY A 183 -3.04 26.20 13.03
CA GLY A 183 -2.51 27.52 12.78
C GLY A 183 -2.97 28.02 11.43
N ASP A 184 -4.24 28.44 11.31
CA ASP A 184 -4.63 29.48 10.35
C ASP A 184 -6.05 30.07 10.56
N ASP A 185 -6.50 30.21 11.81
CA ASP A 185 -7.76 30.94 12.13
C ASP A 185 -7.53 32.16 13.06
N ASP A 186 -6.36 32.82 12.97
CA ASP A 186 -6.12 34.11 13.66
C ASP A 186 -5.69 35.22 12.69
N ARG A 187 -6.42 35.35 11.58
CA ARG A 187 -6.34 36.52 10.68
C ARG A 187 -7.72 37.02 10.27
N SER A 188 -8.47 37.62 11.21
CA SER A 188 -9.30 38.81 10.93
C SER A 188 -10.12 39.28 12.14
N LEU A 189 -9.48 39.89 13.13
CA LEU A 189 -10.12 40.93 13.95
C LEU A 189 -9.12 42.07 14.15
N SER A 190 -8.88 42.83 13.09
CA SER A 190 -8.40 44.22 13.20
C SER A 190 -8.52 44.94 11.86
N ARG A 191 -9.67 45.56 11.62
CA ARG A 191 -9.84 47.02 11.56
C ARG A 191 -11.25 47.38 11.09
#